data_AF-A0A841N0N5-F1
#
_entry.id   AF-A0A841N0N5-F1
#
_cell.length_a   1.000
_cell.length_b   1.000
_cell.length_c   1.000
_cell.angle_alpha   90.00
_cell.angle_beta   90.00
_cell.angle_gamma   90.00
#
_symmetry.space_group_name_H-M   'P 1'
#
loop_
_entity.id
_entity.type
_entity.pdbx_description
1 polymer ?
#
loop_
_entity_poly.entity_id
_entity_poly.type
_entity_poly.pdbx_seq_one_letter_code
_entity_poly.pdbx_strand_id
1 'polypeptide(L)'
;MKKLLIALLFYGFALGGLMAQDRERRDSLAFTDHPHRPFLLSVLEAPVLEGMSEPRIILPNVQLLCYDKAITFKVTTPSGESQGCLFIDTEGGFMSFIPPKPGEIPDCTIKPEEEEFDLTVMGLAGNSYHYFNYRNHGTLYHGVTNTGIETTQISYTHSPEPIELRRTEMTKEFLGGKVKAFAYKVTDRTELWYLFGKELPDKVNFAPKKYLGNFGIGYQQAEEGLFLILEVEGSPYNAQIVDIWDVQNCFDSRPFKPMETEIFERALESNEREKQKVEQQAQKINSEDYCAGIKERNLQFKREVAERKEGQLRVGQSSAQSRLGQPNQQSAATYQSFSQTMLNFDDMIQESIYDIELRICEQERMLTFQGNVNSPSTVQRIRAKIECLEQEKQGQISMKEQFAQMDAANSNDPQLPYKKLQQLSSLQRSRCN
;
A
#
# COMPACT_ATOMS: atom_id res chain seq x y z
N MET A 1 -41.94 -66.46 -54.99
CA MET A 1 -42.88 -65.32 -55.13
C MET A 1 -43.95 -65.48 -54.04
N LYS A 2 -44.22 -64.58 -53.09
CA LYS A 2 -43.76 -63.22 -52.75
C LYS A 2 -44.01 -63.07 -51.23
N LYS A 3 -42.99 -62.76 -50.42
CA LYS A 3 -43.13 -62.24 -49.05
C LYS A 3 -41.92 -61.35 -48.73
N LEU A 4 -42.17 -60.34 -47.89
CA LEU A 4 -41.28 -59.34 -47.29
C LEU A 4 -40.86 -58.14 -48.16
N LEU A 5 -41.32 -56.95 -47.75
CA LEU A 5 -40.54 -55.70 -47.72
C LEU A 5 -41.36 -54.57 -47.05
N ILE A 6 -41.31 -54.50 -45.72
CA ILE A 6 -41.56 -53.28 -44.92
C ILE A 6 -40.62 -53.35 -43.71
N ALA A 7 -39.47 -52.69 -43.79
CA ALA A 7 -38.64 -52.21 -42.68
C ALA A 7 -37.45 -51.43 -43.26
N LEU A 8 -36.98 -50.42 -42.52
CA LEU A 8 -35.79 -49.57 -42.72
C LEU A 8 -35.95 -48.33 -43.62
N LEU A 9 -36.05 -47.16 -42.98
CA LEU A 9 -35.17 -46.00 -43.20
C LEU A 9 -35.41 -44.96 -42.09
N PHE A 10 -34.90 -45.27 -40.90
CA PHE A 10 -34.57 -44.32 -39.83
C PHE A 10 -33.11 -44.60 -39.48
N TYR A 11 -32.15 -43.93 -40.12
CA TYR A 11 -30.74 -43.93 -39.72
C TYR A 11 -30.04 -42.77 -40.44
N GLY A 12 -29.45 -41.83 -39.69
CA GLY A 12 -28.47 -40.90 -40.26
C GLY A 12 -28.48 -39.42 -39.82
N PHE A 13 -29.09 -39.05 -38.69
CA PHE A 13 -28.79 -37.78 -38.01
C PHE A 13 -28.25 -38.10 -36.62
N ALA A 14 -26.92 -38.06 -36.44
CA ALA A 14 -26.21 -37.87 -35.16
C ALA A 14 -24.72 -38.24 -35.30
N LEU A 15 -23.92 -37.37 -35.92
CA LEU A 15 -22.47 -37.35 -35.74
C LEU A 15 -22.08 -35.89 -35.57
N GLY A 16 -22.00 -35.44 -34.32
CA GLY A 16 -21.61 -34.06 -34.01
C GLY A 16 -21.84 -33.57 -32.58
N GLY A 17 -22.38 -34.38 -31.66
CA GLY A 17 -22.83 -33.89 -30.36
C GLY A 17 -22.50 -34.77 -29.14
N LEU A 18 -21.41 -35.56 -29.17
CA LEU A 18 -21.05 -36.45 -28.06
C LEU A 18 -19.59 -36.35 -27.59
N MET A 19 -18.88 -35.25 -27.91
CA MET A 19 -17.49 -35.07 -27.47
C MET A 19 -17.27 -33.80 -26.62
N ALA A 20 -18.29 -32.96 -26.41
CA ALA A 20 -18.16 -31.73 -25.61
C ALA A 20 -18.56 -31.89 -24.14
N GLN A 21 -19.41 -32.86 -23.81
CA GLN A 21 -19.97 -33.00 -22.45
C GLN A 21 -19.15 -33.89 -21.51
N ASP A 22 -18.16 -34.62 -22.04
CA ASP A 22 -17.34 -35.56 -21.26
C ASP A 22 -16.03 -34.92 -20.75
N ARG A 23 -15.73 -33.69 -21.17
CA ARG A 23 -14.52 -32.94 -20.77
C ARG A 23 -14.73 -32.11 -19.50
N GLU A 24 -15.95 -31.60 -19.25
CA GLU A 24 -16.28 -30.85 -18.03
C GLU A 24 -16.31 -31.73 -16.76
N ARG A 25 -16.47 -33.05 -16.89
CA ARG A 25 -16.68 -33.95 -15.73
C ARG A 25 -15.41 -34.66 -15.23
N ARG A 26 -14.32 -34.68 -16.02
CA ARG A 26 -13.14 -35.51 -15.74
C ARG A 26 -12.06 -34.88 -14.85
N ASP A 27 -12.12 -33.59 -14.54
CA ASP A 27 -11.10 -32.96 -13.68
C ASP A 27 -11.34 -33.22 -12.17
N SER A 28 -12.52 -33.70 -11.79
CA SER A 28 -12.82 -34.14 -10.40
C SER A 28 -11.97 -35.33 -9.92
N LEU A 29 -11.31 -36.05 -10.85
CA LEU A 29 -10.38 -37.14 -10.55
C LEU A 29 -9.07 -36.66 -9.92
N ALA A 30 -8.71 -35.37 -10.05
CA ALA A 30 -7.52 -34.81 -9.41
C ALA A 30 -7.65 -34.68 -7.87
N PHE A 31 -8.88 -34.65 -7.35
CA PHE A 31 -9.15 -34.43 -5.92
C PHE A 31 -9.70 -35.67 -5.18
N THR A 32 -10.48 -36.50 -5.88
CA THR A 32 -11.25 -37.60 -5.24
C THR A 32 -10.44 -38.87 -4.96
N ASP A 33 -9.46 -39.21 -5.81
CA ASP A 33 -8.61 -40.42 -5.71
C ASP A 33 -7.09 -40.11 -5.58
N HIS A 34 -6.74 -38.91 -5.11
CA HIS A 34 -5.35 -38.48 -5.01
C HIS A 34 -4.63 -39.07 -3.77
N PRO A 35 -3.38 -39.56 -3.88
CA PRO A 35 -2.62 -40.10 -2.74
C PRO A 35 -2.40 -39.08 -1.61
N HIS A 36 -2.51 -37.78 -1.92
CA HIS A 36 -2.38 -36.69 -0.95
C HIS A 36 -3.72 -36.09 -0.50
N ARG A 37 -4.86 -36.75 -0.73
CA ARG A 37 -6.19 -36.22 -0.42
C ARG A 37 -6.35 -35.63 1.00
N PRO A 38 -5.83 -36.24 2.08
CA PRO A 38 -5.92 -35.63 3.41
C PRO A 38 -5.24 -34.26 3.48
N PHE A 39 -4.07 -34.11 2.85
CA PHE A 39 -3.37 -32.84 2.74
C PHE A 39 -4.13 -31.84 1.86
N LEU A 40 -4.65 -32.29 0.72
CA LEU A 40 -5.44 -31.43 -0.18
C LEU A 40 -6.70 -30.87 0.49
N LEU A 41 -7.33 -31.65 1.36
CA LEU A 41 -8.47 -31.20 2.16
C LEU A 41 -8.05 -30.19 3.22
N SER A 42 -6.94 -30.43 3.93
CA SER A 42 -6.50 -29.52 5.00
C SER A 42 -6.05 -28.15 4.47
N VAL A 43 -5.44 -28.10 3.28
CA VAL A 43 -4.99 -26.83 2.66
C VAL A 43 -6.10 -26.08 1.91
N LEU A 44 -7.30 -26.65 1.79
CA LEU A 44 -8.43 -26.05 1.07
C LEU A 44 -9.64 -25.91 2.00
N GLU A 45 -9.41 -25.24 3.12
CA GLU A 45 -10.39 -24.96 4.16
C GLU A 45 -10.24 -23.50 4.61
N ALA A 46 -11.31 -22.72 4.43
CA ALA A 46 -11.38 -21.32 4.88
C ALA A 46 -12.81 -20.96 5.34
N PRO A 47 -13.25 -21.46 6.51
CA PRO A 47 -14.64 -21.35 6.96
C PRO A 47 -15.22 -19.93 6.91
N VAL A 48 -14.41 -18.93 7.22
CA VAL A 48 -14.83 -17.52 7.21
C VAL A 48 -15.19 -17.00 5.82
N LEU A 49 -14.51 -17.48 4.77
CA LEU A 49 -14.75 -17.05 3.38
C LEU A 49 -16.02 -17.70 2.81
N GLU A 50 -16.27 -18.95 3.21
CA GLU A 50 -17.46 -19.73 2.88
C GLU A 50 -18.69 -19.32 3.71
N GLY A 51 -18.52 -18.46 4.72
CA GLY A 51 -19.60 -17.94 5.58
C GLY A 51 -20.02 -18.90 6.69
N MET A 52 -19.17 -19.86 7.03
CA MET A 52 -19.38 -20.77 8.16
C MET A 52 -18.96 -20.15 9.50
N SER A 53 -18.14 -19.10 9.48
CA SER A 53 -17.75 -18.27 10.63
C SER A 53 -17.79 -16.78 10.27
N GLU A 54 -17.72 -15.91 11.28
CA GLU A 54 -17.73 -14.45 11.09
C GLU A 54 -16.32 -13.84 11.20
N PRO A 55 -15.97 -12.85 10.36
CA PRO A 55 -14.71 -12.11 10.48
C PRO A 55 -14.52 -11.48 11.85
N ARG A 56 -13.42 -11.81 12.50
CA ARG A 56 -13.06 -11.26 13.82
C ARG A 56 -12.42 -9.88 13.67
N ILE A 57 -12.88 -8.94 14.49
CA ILE A 57 -12.23 -7.62 14.61
C ILE A 57 -10.90 -7.79 15.36
N ILE A 58 -9.81 -7.36 14.74
CA ILE A 58 -8.50 -7.25 15.39
C ILE A 58 -8.44 -6.01 16.30
N LEU A 59 -8.06 -6.20 17.55
CA LEU A 59 -7.72 -5.11 18.46
C LEU A 59 -6.20 -5.08 18.70
N PRO A 60 -5.58 -3.89 18.67
CA PRO A 60 -4.14 -3.76 18.53
C PRO A 60 -3.33 -4.14 19.77
N ASN A 61 -3.95 -4.22 20.96
CA ASN A 61 -3.19 -4.37 22.21
C ASN A 61 -3.93 -5.15 23.31
N VAL A 62 -4.82 -6.08 22.95
CA VAL A 62 -5.66 -6.77 23.95
C VAL A 62 -5.85 -8.27 23.69
N GLN A 63 -5.35 -8.82 22.58
CA GLN A 63 -5.72 -10.17 22.18
C GLN A 63 -4.54 -11.06 21.79
N LEU A 64 -4.76 -12.35 21.97
CA LEU A 64 -3.96 -13.39 21.35
C LEU A 64 -4.53 -13.68 19.95
N LEU A 65 -3.67 -13.61 18.94
CA LEU A 65 -3.96 -13.90 17.54
C LEU A 65 -3.33 -15.24 17.19
N CYS A 66 -4.14 -16.28 17.06
CA CYS A 66 -3.65 -17.62 16.71
C CYS A 66 -3.95 -17.94 15.26
N TYR A 67 -3.04 -18.65 14.61
CA TYR A 67 -3.10 -19.03 13.21
C TYR A 67 -3.15 -20.55 13.10
N ASP A 68 -3.94 -21.07 12.17
CA ASP A 68 -4.04 -22.49 11.88
C ASP A 68 -3.23 -22.88 10.63
N LYS A 69 -2.81 -21.91 9.81
CA LYS A 69 -1.98 -22.13 8.61
C LYS A 69 -0.74 -21.24 8.59
N ALA A 70 0.37 -21.80 8.13
CA ALA A 70 1.55 -21.05 7.74
C ALA A 70 1.89 -21.35 6.27
N ILE A 71 2.31 -20.32 5.55
CA ILE A 71 2.66 -20.35 4.14
C ILE A 71 4.03 -19.68 3.98
N THR A 72 4.99 -20.38 3.40
CA THR A 72 6.19 -19.75 2.86
C THR A 72 5.94 -19.33 1.44
N PHE A 73 6.41 -18.15 1.09
CA PHE A 73 6.26 -17.63 -0.26
C PHE A 73 7.52 -16.93 -0.71
N LYS A 74 7.65 -16.82 -2.03
CA LYS A 74 8.65 -15.98 -2.66
C LYS A 74 7.98 -14.93 -3.52
N VAL A 75 8.60 -13.76 -3.57
CA VAL A 75 8.23 -12.63 -4.42
C VAL A 75 9.44 -12.29 -5.28
N THR A 76 9.24 -12.21 -6.58
CA THR A 76 10.27 -11.83 -7.54
C THR A 76 9.90 -10.50 -8.17
N THR A 77 10.77 -9.51 -8.02
CA THR A 77 10.65 -8.18 -8.64
C THR A 77 11.88 -7.90 -9.52
N PRO A 78 11.93 -6.79 -10.29
CA PRO A 78 13.13 -6.41 -11.03
C PRO A 78 14.36 -6.17 -10.16
N SER A 79 14.17 -5.90 -8.85
CA SER A 79 15.27 -5.71 -7.89
C SER A 79 15.80 -7.02 -7.31
N GLY A 80 15.11 -8.14 -7.51
CA GLY A 80 15.54 -9.46 -7.04
C GLY A 80 14.42 -10.31 -6.47
N GLU A 81 14.80 -11.48 -5.95
CA GLU A 81 13.91 -12.38 -5.23
C GLU A 81 13.95 -12.08 -3.72
N SER A 82 12.80 -12.18 -3.06
CA SER A 82 12.67 -12.09 -1.60
C SER A 82 11.69 -13.14 -1.12
N GLN A 83 11.86 -13.63 0.09
CA GLN A 83 11.06 -14.72 0.65
C GLN A 83 10.47 -14.30 1.99
N GLY A 84 9.27 -14.79 2.30
CA GLY A 84 8.50 -14.37 3.46
C GLY A 84 7.58 -15.46 4.00
N CYS A 85 6.93 -15.14 5.11
CA CYS A 85 5.97 -16.01 5.79
C CYS A 85 4.62 -15.31 5.89
N LEU A 86 3.57 -16.05 5.56
CA LEU A 86 2.17 -15.70 5.76
C LEU A 86 1.60 -16.65 6.82
N PHE A 87 0.90 -16.10 7.80
CA PHE A 87 0.16 -16.84 8.82
C PHE A 87 -1.31 -16.53 8.65
N ILE A 88 -2.17 -17.53 8.67
CA ILE A 88 -3.59 -17.36 8.39
C ILE A 88 -4.41 -18.01 9.50
N ASP A 89 -5.41 -17.28 9.99
CA ASP A 89 -6.53 -17.81 10.77
C ASP A 89 -7.73 -17.94 9.83
N THR A 90 -7.98 -19.17 9.39
CA THR A 90 -9.02 -19.54 8.45
C THR A 90 -10.43 -19.45 9.05
N GLU A 91 -10.55 -19.52 10.37
CA GLU A 91 -11.82 -19.42 11.11
C GLU A 91 -12.13 -17.97 11.47
N GLY A 92 -11.15 -17.22 11.99
CA GLY A 92 -11.32 -15.82 12.38
C GLY A 92 -11.20 -14.82 11.23
N GLY A 93 -10.67 -15.23 10.07
CA GLY A 93 -10.58 -14.39 8.89
C GLY A 93 -9.59 -13.24 9.01
N PHE A 94 -8.42 -13.53 9.57
CA PHE A 94 -7.29 -12.61 9.53
C PHE A 94 -6.02 -13.34 9.15
N MET A 95 -5.06 -12.57 8.67
CA MET A 95 -3.74 -13.07 8.35
C MET A 95 -2.68 -12.15 8.94
N SER A 96 -1.47 -12.67 9.05
CA SER A 96 -0.29 -11.86 9.30
C SER A 96 0.81 -12.21 8.33
N PHE A 97 1.70 -11.26 8.08
CA PHE A 97 2.91 -11.55 7.35
C PHE A 97 4.10 -10.84 7.95
N ILE A 98 5.24 -11.52 7.85
CA ILE A 98 6.56 -10.94 8.07
C ILE A 98 7.01 -10.42 6.70
N PRO A 99 7.44 -9.14 6.57
CA PRO A 99 7.87 -8.59 5.30
C PRO A 99 8.95 -9.46 4.65
N PRO A 100 8.86 -9.71 3.33
CA PRO A 100 9.80 -10.60 2.66
C PRO A 100 11.20 -9.99 2.66
N LYS A 101 12.21 -10.81 2.98
CA LYS A 101 13.63 -10.41 2.99
C LYS A 101 14.38 -11.08 1.83
N PRO A 102 15.40 -10.44 1.25
CA PRO A 102 16.27 -11.09 0.27
C PRO A 102 17.03 -12.26 0.92
N GLY A 103 17.16 -13.38 0.20
CA GLY A 103 17.93 -14.54 0.66
C GLY A 103 17.07 -15.79 0.89
N GLU A 104 17.46 -16.59 1.89
CA GLU A 104 16.85 -17.89 2.19
C GLU A 104 15.49 -17.77 2.92
N ILE A 105 14.71 -18.85 2.87
CA ILE A 105 13.38 -18.95 3.47
C ILE A 105 13.48 -18.58 4.97
N PRO A 106 12.77 -17.55 5.44
CA PRO A 106 12.81 -17.20 6.84
C PRO A 106 12.21 -18.29 7.72
N ASP A 107 12.69 -18.38 8.96
CA ASP A 107 12.02 -19.15 10.01
C ASP A 107 10.62 -18.58 10.21
N CYS A 108 9.58 -19.32 9.80
CA CYS A 108 8.18 -18.91 9.95
C CYS A 108 7.68 -19.08 11.39
N THR A 109 8.36 -18.41 12.31
CA THR A 109 8.00 -18.31 13.72
C THR A 109 7.83 -16.84 14.07
N ILE A 110 6.79 -16.51 14.84
CA ILE A 110 6.55 -15.13 15.28
C ILE A 110 7.31 -14.93 16.58
N LYS A 111 8.31 -14.05 16.57
CA LYS A 111 9.21 -13.79 17.72
C LYS A 111 9.17 -12.31 18.13
N PRO A 112 8.15 -11.88 18.91
CA PRO A 112 7.98 -10.49 19.32
C PRO A 112 9.14 -9.92 20.15
N GLU A 113 10.02 -10.77 20.67
CA GLU A 113 11.21 -10.42 21.42
C GLU A 113 12.40 -9.96 20.56
N GLU A 114 12.39 -10.22 19.25
CA GLU A 114 13.49 -9.86 18.37
C GLU A 114 13.56 -8.35 18.14
N GLU A 115 14.77 -7.77 18.10
CA GLU A 115 14.93 -6.32 17.93
C GLU A 115 14.38 -5.82 16.59
N GLU A 116 14.51 -6.63 15.53
CA GLU A 116 14.01 -6.34 14.19
C GLU A 116 12.58 -6.88 13.96
N PHE A 117 11.82 -7.13 15.03
CA PHE A 117 10.46 -7.63 14.90
C PHE A 117 9.60 -6.66 14.06
N ASP A 118 8.99 -7.22 13.02
CA ASP A 118 8.11 -6.54 12.08
C ASP A 118 7.03 -7.54 11.65
N LEU A 119 5.79 -7.23 12.01
CA LEU A 119 4.63 -8.07 11.70
C LEU A 119 3.45 -7.18 11.32
N THR A 120 2.86 -7.45 10.16
CA THR A 120 1.60 -6.80 9.77
C THR A 120 0.46 -7.80 9.89
N VAL A 121 -0.62 -7.41 10.55
CA VAL A 121 -1.85 -8.20 10.75
C VAL A 121 -3.00 -7.53 10.01
N MET A 122 -3.68 -8.26 9.14
CA MET A 122 -4.80 -7.78 8.32
C MET A 122 -6.02 -8.67 8.50
N GLY A 123 -7.20 -8.07 8.73
CA GLY A 123 -8.46 -8.80 8.91
C GLY A 123 -9.48 -8.55 7.80
N LEU A 124 -10.32 -9.55 7.53
CA LEU A 124 -11.49 -9.44 6.65
C LEU A 124 -12.56 -8.45 7.18
N ALA A 125 -12.56 -8.18 8.49
CA ALA A 125 -13.33 -7.09 9.09
C ALA A 125 -12.87 -5.69 8.62
N GLY A 126 -11.77 -5.63 7.87
CA GLY A 126 -11.29 -4.44 7.16
C GLY A 126 -10.29 -3.63 7.95
N ASN A 127 -9.82 -4.09 9.10
CA ASN A 127 -8.84 -3.42 9.93
C ASN A 127 -7.44 -4.06 9.81
N SER A 128 -6.39 -3.24 9.89
CA SER A 128 -5.00 -3.70 9.77
C SER A 128 -4.07 -2.95 10.72
N TYR A 129 -3.09 -3.65 11.25
CA TYR A 129 -2.10 -3.10 12.17
C TYR A 129 -0.70 -3.61 11.86
N HIS A 130 0.28 -2.73 12.01
CA HIS A 130 1.70 -3.00 11.91
C HIS A 130 2.32 -2.94 13.29
N TYR A 131 2.88 -4.07 13.71
CA TYR A 131 3.54 -4.28 14.97
C TYR A 131 5.04 -4.29 14.74
N PHE A 132 5.77 -3.50 15.51
CA PHE A 132 7.20 -3.37 15.36
C PHE A 132 7.89 -3.13 16.70
N ASN A 133 9.17 -3.44 16.76
CA ASN A 133 10.02 -3.09 17.87
C ASN A 133 10.89 -1.88 17.55
N TYR A 134 11.15 -1.05 18.56
CA TYR A 134 12.08 0.07 18.44
C TYR A 134 12.90 0.27 19.72
N ARG A 135 14.14 0.75 19.56
CA ARG A 135 14.98 1.13 20.70
C ARG A 135 14.80 2.61 21.04
N ASN A 136 14.61 2.89 22.32
CA ASN A 136 14.71 4.24 22.86
C ASN A 136 15.58 4.21 24.13
N HIS A 137 16.67 4.99 24.14
CA HIS A 137 17.65 5.00 25.23
C HIS A 137 18.13 3.60 25.69
N GLY A 138 18.37 2.70 24.73
CA GLY A 138 18.86 1.32 24.99
C GLY A 138 17.78 0.32 25.43
N THR A 139 16.56 0.80 25.74
CA THR A 139 15.41 -0.06 26.09
C THR A 139 14.62 -0.41 24.83
N LEU A 140 14.22 -1.67 24.70
CA LEU A 140 13.36 -2.15 23.62
C LEU A 140 11.89 -1.85 23.96
N TYR A 141 11.16 -1.27 23.01
CA TYR A 141 9.75 -0.96 23.13
C TYR A 141 8.97 -1.63 22.01
N HIS A 142 7.72 -1.97 22.30
CA HIS A 142 6.78 -2.62 21.40
C HIS A 142 5.73 -1.61 20.93
N GLY A 143 5.79 -1.24 19.65
CA GLY A 143 4.89 -0.26 19.03
C GLY A 143 3.90 -0.91 18.07
N VAL A 144 2.67 -0.45 18.06
CA VAL A 144 1.68 -0.82 17.03
C VAL A 144 1.12 0.43 16.38
N THR A 145 0.94 0.39 15.06
CA THR A 145 0.28 1.43 14.29
C THR A 145 -0.80 0.83 13.41
N ASN A 146 -1.89 1.56 13.19
CA ASN A 146 -2.89 1.28 12.20
C ASN A 146 -2.28 1.57 10.84
N THR A 147 -2.23 0.56 9.96
CA THR A 147 -1.72 0.72 8.60
C THR A 147 -2.77 1.35 7.69
N GLY A 148 -3.53 2.35 8.18
CA GLY A 148 -4.54 3.09 7.42
C GLY A 148 -3.99 3.78 6.16
N ILE A 149 -2.70 3.66 5.92
CA ILE A 149 -1.98 3.99 4.71
C ILE A 149 -1.63 2.66 4.04
N GLU A 150 -2.21 2.41 2.87
CA GLU A 150 -1.93 1.28 1.97
C GLU A 150 -2.71 -0.02 2.19
N THR A 151 -4.03 0.06 2.02
CA THR A 151 -4.74 -1.04 1.32
C THR A 151 -4.18 -1.29 -0.09
N THR A 152 -3.23 -0.49 -0.60
CA THR A 152 -2.47 -0.75 -1.83
C THR A 152 -1.62 -2.03 -1.75
N GLN A 153 -1.18 -2.48 -0.57
CA GLN A 153 -0.53 -3.81 -0.45
C GLN A 153 -1.52 -4.96 -0.71
N ILE A 154 -2.79 -4.74 -0.42
CA ILE A 154 -3.90 -5.68 -0.66
C ILE A 154 -4.43 -5.54 -2.12
N SER A 155 -4.15 -4.41 -2.78
CA SER A 155 -4.83 -3.97 -4.00
C SER A 155 -4.32 -4.55 -5.31
N TYR A 156 -3.23 -5.33 -5.31
CA TYR A 156 -2.80 -6.00 -6.55
C TYR A 156 -3.63 -7.24 -6.88
N THR A 157 -4.40 -7.79 -5.93
CA THR A 157 -5.39 -8.86 -6.19
C THR A 157 -6.79 -8.60 -5.69
N HIS A 158 -6.98 -7.64 -4.78
CA HIS A 158 -8.32 -7.14 -4.50
C HIS A 158 -8.70 -6.11 -5.55
N SER A 159 -9.25 -6.58 -6.66
CA SER A 159 -10.15 -5.71 -7.40
C SER A 159 -11.36 -5.44 -6.49
N PRO A 160 -11.75 -4.17 -6.26
CA PRO A 160 -13.01 -3.86 -5.60
C PRO A 160 -14.21 -4.35 -6.42
N GLU A 161 -13.98 -4.69 -7.68
CA GLU A 161 -14.95 -5.23 -8.62
C GLU A 161 -14.71 -6.73 -8.85
N PRO A 162 -15.76 -7.51 -9.13
CA PRO A 162 -15.62 -8.90 -9.54
C PRO A 162 -14.64 -9.05 -10.72
N ILE A 163 -13.75 -10.03 -10.65
CA ILE A 163 -12.85 -10.39 -11.74
C ILE A 163 -13.32 -11.72 -12.33
N GLU A 164 -13.64 -11.76 -13.63
CA GLU A 164 -13.82 -13.01 -14.39
C GLU A 164 -12.45 -13.50 -14.85
N LEU A 165 -12.08 -14.69 -14.40
CA LEU A 165 -10.90 -15.44 -14.80
C LEU A 165 -11.30 -16.57 -15.74
N ARG A 166 -10.58 -16.74 -16.85
CA ARG A 166 -10.78 -17.84 -17.80
C ARG A 166 -9.64 -18.82 -17.74
N ARG A 167 -9.99 -20.10 -17.66
CA ARG A 167 -9.02 -21.20 -17.64
C ARG A 167 -8.24 -21.23 -18.95
N THR A 168 -6.96 -21.58 -18.82
CA THR A 168 -6.06 -21.85 -19.95
C THR A 168 -5.67 -23.33 -19.95
N GLU A 169 -4.99 -23.78 -20.99
CA GLU A 169 -4.46 -25.16 -21.05
C GLU A 169 -3.18 -25.36 -20.22
N MET A 170 -2.61 -24.29 -19.65
CA MET A 170 -1.37 -24.35 -18.89
C MET A 170 -1.62 -24.90 -17.48
N THR A 171 -0.74 -25.80 -17.05
CA THR A 171 -0.75 -26.37 -15.70
C THR A 171 0.65 -26.35 -15.11
N LYS A 172 0.74 -26.29 -13.78
CA LYS A 172 2.00 -26.29 -13.03
C LYS A 172 1.83 -27.07 -11.73
N GLU A 173 2.89 -27.75 -11.32
CA GLU A 173 2.92 -28.50 -10.07
C GLU A 173 3.56 -27.66 -8.95
N PHE A 174 3.00 -27.77 -7.76
CA PHE A 174 3.36 -27.01 -6.57
C PHE A 174 3.53 -27.95 -5.37
N LEU A 175 4.15 -27.44 -4.30
CA LEU A 175 4.24 -28.14 -3.00
C LEU A 175 4.88 -29.53 -3.12
N GLY A 176 5.95 -29.62 -3.91
CA GLY A 176 6.66 -30.88 -4.18
C GLY A 176 5.86 -31.89 -5.01
N GLY A 177 4.99 -31.43 -5.90
CA GLY A 177 4.16 -32.28 -6.77
C GLY A 177 2.85 -32.76 -6.12
N LYS A 178 2.58 -32.34 -4.88
CA LYS A 178 1.34 -32.70 -4.19
C LYS A 178 0.11 -32.02 -4.78
N VAL A 179 0.30 -30.85 -5.41
CA VAL A 179 -0.78 -30.04 -5.98
C VAL A 179 -0.47 -29.72 -7.43
N LYS A 180 -1.47 -29.93 -8.29
CA LYS A 180 -1.46 -29.48 -9.68
C LYS A 180 -2.49 -28.36 -9.85
N ALA A 181 -2.03 -27.20 -10.31
CA ALA A 181 -2.86 -26.02 -10.52
C ALA A 181 -3.03 -25.73 -12.01
N PHE A 182 -4.15 -25.13 -12.38
CA PHE A 182 -4.39 -24.62 -13.73
C PHE A 182 -4.18 -23.11 -13.76
N ALA A 183 -3.61 -22.61 -14.86
CA ALA A 183 -3.48 -21.18 -15.05
C ALA A 183 -4.78 -20.58 -15.58
N TYR A 184 -5.17 -19.46 -15.01
CA TYR A 184 -6.31 -18.64 -15.35
C TYR A 184 -5.86 -17.25 -15.75
N LYS A 185 -6.68 -16.57 -16.55
CA LYS A 185 -6.35 -15.27 -17.12
C LYS A 185 -7.57 -14.36 -17.27
N VAL A 186 -7.41 -13.07 -17.00
CA VAL A 186 -8.41 -12.04 -17.33
C VAL A 186 -8.27 -11.64 -18.80
N THR A 187 -9.39 -11.40 -19.48
CA THR A 187 -9.38 -10.87 -20.85
C THR A 187 -8.58 -9.56 -20.93
N ASP A 188 -7.75 -9.43 -21.96
CA ASP A 188 -6.88 -8.26 -22.24
C ASP A 188 -5.80 -7.93 -21.20
N ARG A 189 -5.60 -8.80 -20.20
CA ARG A 189 -4.49 -8.73 -19.24
C ARG A 189 -3.34 -9.64 -19.66
N THR A 190 -2.17 -9.55 -19.04
CA THR A 190 -1.02 -10.44 -19.34
C THR A 190 -0.72 -11.39 -18.19
N GLU A 191 -1.23 -11.09 -17.02
CA GLU A 191 -1.02 -11.82 -15.78
C GLU A 191 -1.72 -13.19 -15.83
N LEU A 192 -1.10 -14.17 -15.18
CA LEU A 192 -1.62 -15.53 -15.01
C LEU A 192 -1.79 -15.84 -13.52
N TRP A 193 -2.92 -16.45 -13.17
CA TRP A 193 -3.22 -16.92 -11.83
C TRP A 193 -3.28 -18.44 -11.81
N TYR A 194 -2.42 -19.09 -11.04
CA TYR A 194 -2.43 -20.54 -10.89
C TYR A 194 -3.34 -20.91 -9.72
N LEU A 195 -4.50 -21.48 -10.04
CA LEU A 195 -5.54 -21.81 -9.07
C LEU A 195 -5.59 -23.30 -8.77
N PHE A 196 -5.78 -23.62 -7.50
CA PHE A 196 -6.13 -24.93 -7.01
C PHE A 196 -7.48 -24.87 -6.28
N GLY A 197 -8.34 -25.87 -6.49
CA GLY A 197 -9.67 -25.94 -5.91
C GLY A 197 -10.25 -27.36 -6.02
N LYS A 198 -11.41 -27.60 -5.37
CA LYS A 198 -12.12 -28.90 -5.47
C LYS A 198 -12.60 -29.16 -6.90
N GLU A 199 -13.04 -28.09 -7.56
CA GLU A 199 -13.46 -28.05 -8.94
C GLU A 199 -12.68 -26.93 -9.65
N LEU A 200 -12.37 -27.13 -10.93
CA LEU A 200 -11.58 -26.20 -11.73
C LEU A 200 -12.34 -25.87 -13.02
N PRO A 201 -13.42 -25.07 -12.94
CA PRO A 201 -14.27 -24.74 -14.08
C PRO A 201 -13.52 -23.88 -15.11
N ASP A 202 -14.07 -23.80 -16.33
CA ASP A 202 -13.51 -22.96 -17.41
C ASP A 202 -13.52 -21.47 -17.10
N LYS A 203 -14.36 -21.04 -16.15
CA LYS A 203 -14.47 -19.68 -15.68
C LYS A 203 -14.60 -19.64 -14.17
N VAL A 204 -13.96 -18.66 -13.56
CA VAL A 204 -14.02 -18.40 -12.11
C VAL A 204 -14.30 -16.92 -11.89
N ASN A 205 -15.30 -16.60 -11.07
CA ASN A 205 -15.69 -15.23 -10.75
C ASN A 205 -15.30 -14.90 -9.30
N PHE A 206 -14.22 -14.15 -9.13
CA PHE A 206 -13.75 -13.78 -7.80
C PHE A 206 -14.74 -12.87 -7.09
N ALA A 207 -15.15 -13.28 -5.87
CA ALA A 207 -16.02 -12.47 -5.04
C ALA A 207 -15.22 -11.31 -4.41
N PRO A 208 -15.71 -10.07 -4.49
CA PRO A 208 -15.03 -8.93 -3.89
C PRO A 208 -14.98 -9.08 -2.36
N LYS A 209 -13.87 -8.66 -1.76
CA LYS A 209 -13.65 -8.67 -0.30
C LYS A 209 -13.70 -10.05 0.37
N LYS A 210 -13.65 -11.14 -0.40
CA LYS A 210 -13.58 -12.50 0.12
C LYS A 210 -12.26 -13.17 -0.26
N TYR A 211 -11.18 -12.57 0.21
CA TYR A 211 -9.83 -13.07 -0.01
C TYR A 211 -9.02 -12.98 1.28
N LEU A 212 -8.27 -14.04 1.57
CA LEU A 212 -7.42 -14.16 2.74
C LEU A 212 -6.01 -14.56 2.28
N GLY A 213 -5.17 -13.55 2.10
CA GLY A 213 -3.83 -13.70 1.55
C GLY A 213 -3.15 -12.35 1.34
N ASN A 214 -1.91 -12.37 0.85
CA ASN A 214 -1.15 -11.17 0.49
C ASN A 214 -0.35 -11.42 -0.79
N PHE A 215 0.15 -10.35 -1.43
CA PHE A 215 0.94 -10.42 -2.67
C PHE A 215 0.25 -11.14 -3.83
N GLY A 216 -1.04 -11.41 -3.72
CA GLY A 216 -1.83 -12.11 -4.71
C GLY A 216 -1.93 -13.63 -4.57
N ILE A 217 -1.31 -14.19 -3.55
CA ILE A 217 -1.40 -15.60 -3.19
C ILE A 217 -2.24 -15.80 -1.94
N GLY A 218 -2.84 -16.98 -1.74
CA GLY A 218 -3.71 -17.28 -0.60
C GLY A 218 -5.12 -17.67 -1.02
N TYR A 219 -6.06 -17.63 -0.08
CA TYR A 219 -7.41 -18.13 -0.27
C TYR A 219 -8.32 -17.09 -0.94
N GLN A 220 -9.11 -17.51 -1.90
CA GLN A 220 -10.08 -16.69 -2.62
C GLN A 220 -11.41 -17.42 -2.70
N GLN A 221 -12.49 -16.77 -2.22
CA GLN A 221 -13.84 -17.23 -2.52
C GLN A 221 -14.26 -16.74 -3.89
N ALA A 222 -14.77 -17.63 -4.71
CA ALA A 222 -15.47 -17.32 -5.94
C ALA A 222 -16.93 -17.80 -5.86
N GLU A 223 -17.72 -17.46 -6.88
CA GLU A 223 -19.07 -18.01 -7.03
C GLU A 223 -19.05 -19.54 -7.16
N GLU A 224 -18.00 -20.07 -7.79
CA GLU A 224 -17.82 -21.49 -8.07
C GLU A 224 -17.22 -22.27 -6.88
N GLY A 225 -16.78 -21.59 -5.82
CA GLY A 225 -16.24 -22.22 -4.61
C GLY A 225 -14.98 -21.57 -4.07
N LEU A 226 -14.34 -22.25 -3.11
CA LEU A 226 -13.08 -21.82 -2.52
C LEU A 226 -11.89 -22.27 -3.38
N PHE A 227 -10.98 -21.33 -3.65
CA PHE A 227 -9.75 -21.56 -4.39
C PHE A 227 -8.54 -21.11 -3.56
N LEU A 228 -7.41 -21.81 -3.75
CA LEU A 228 -6.10 -21.38 -3.31
C LEU A 228 -5.33 -20.86 -4.53
N ILE A 229 -4.96 -19.58 -4.49
CA ILE A 229 -4.08 -18.95 -5.48
C ILE A 229 -2.64 -19.29 -5.09
N LEU A 230 -2.01 -20.17 -5.86
CA LEU A 230 -0.67 -20.68 -5.59
C LEU A 230 0.42 -19.79 -6.18
N GLU A 231 0.12 -19.12 -7.29
CA GLU A 231 1.06 -18.21 -7.95
C GLU A 231 0.32 -17.18 -8.78
N VAL A 232 0.89 -15.97 -8.82
CA VAL A 232 0.53 -14.92 -9.77
C VAL A 232 1.78 -14.56 -10.56
N GLU A 233 1.75 -14.80 -11.87
CA GLU A 233 2.83 -14.45 -12.79
C GLU A 233 2.44 -13.18 -13.55
N GLY A 234 3.16 -12.07 -13.36
CA GLY A 234 2.83 -10.79 -14.00
C GLY A 234 3.94 -9.74 -13.87
N SER A 235 3.76 -8.59 -14.53
CA SER A 235 4.62 -7.42 -14.36
C SER A 235 3.90 -6.40 -13.46
N PRO A 236 4.55 -5.81 -12.44
CA PRO A 236 6.00 -5.79 -12.21
C PRO A 236 6.52 -6.86 -11.26
N TYR A 237 5.71 -7.79 -10.75
CA TYR A 237 6.20 -8.81 -9.82
C TYR A 237 5.49 -10.17 -9.97
N ASN A 238 6.19 -11.24 -9.60
CA ASN A 238 5.64 -12.59 -9.44
C ASN A 238 5.59 -12.92 -7.94
N ALA A 239 4.52 -13.58 -7.47
CA ALA A 239 4.47 -14.18 -6.15
C ALA A 239 4.05 -15.65 -6.23
N GLN A 240 4.75 -16.54 -5.51
CA GLN A 240 4.50 -17.99 -5.51
C GLN A 240 4.55 -18.56 -4.09
N ILE A 241 3.57 -19.41 -3.75
CA ILE A 241 3.60 -20.27 -2.55
C ILE A 241 4.64 -21.37 -2.74
N VAL A 242 5.58 -21.45 -1.80
CA VAL A 242 6.65 -22.46 -1.77
C VAL A 242 6.20 -23.67 -0.98
N ASP A 243 5.66 -23.47 0.23
CA ASP A 243 5.13 -24.52 1.09
C ASP A 243 3.97 -24.01 1.95
N ILE A 244 3.12 -24.92 2.41
CA ILE A 244 1.95 -24.65 3.27
C ILE A 244 1.74 -25.80 4.25
N TRP A 245 1.51 -25.47 5.52
CA TRP A 245 1.26 -26.47 6.55
C TRP A 245 0.38 -25.94 7.69
N ASP A 246 -0.20 -26.88 8.43
CA ASP A 246 -0.98 -26.58 9.62
C ASP A 246 -0.04 -26.19 10.77
N VAL A 247 -0.40 -25.13 11.49
CA VAL A 247 0.36 -24.64 12.65
C VAL A 247 -0.57 -24.34 13.82
N GLN A 248 0.01 -24.24 15.01
CA GLN A 248 -0.63 -23.64 16.17
C GLN A 248 0.27 -22.53 16.69
N ASN A 249 0.44 -21.49 15.87
CA ASN A 249 1.28 -20.35 16.20
C ASN A 249 0.39 -19.20 16.70
N CYS A 250 0.76 -18.56 17.81
CA CYS A 250 0.00 -17.46 18.38
C CYS A 250 0.88 -16.24 18.62
N PHE A 251 0.39 -15.08 18.21
CA PHE A 251 0.98 -13.78 18.46
C PHE A 251 0.22 -13.05 19.57
N ASP A 252 0.93 -12.62 20.62
CA ASP A 252 0.36 -11.84 21.71
C ASP A 252 0.51 -10.34 21.46
N SER A 253 -0.60 -9.65 21.18
CA SER A 253 -0.58 -8.21 20.92
C SER A 253 -0.56 -7.35 22.18
N ARG A 254 -0.85 -7.93 23.36
CA ARG A 254 -1.01 -7.18 24.63
C ARG A 254 0.20 -6.31 25.03
N PRO A 255 1.46 -6.71 24.78
CA PRO A 255 2.61 -5.87 25.12
C PRO A 255 2.76 -4.62 24.25
N PHE A 256 2.13 -4.58 23.08
CA PHE A 256 2.31 -3.51 22.10
C PHE A 256 1.46 -2.29 22.44
N LYS A 257 2.03 -1.09 22.27
CA LYS A 257 1.35 0.17 22.55
C LYS A 257 1.00 0.91 21.26
N PRO A 258 -0.25 1.38 21.10
CA PRO A 258 -0.63 2.24 19.99
C PRO A 258 0.25 3.50 19.96
N MET A 259 0.97 3.68 18.87
CA MET A 259 1.97 4.75 18.71
C MET A 259 1.38 6.02 18.11
N GLU A 260 0.17 5.97 17.56
CA GLU A 260 -0.44 7.11 16.86
C GLU A 260 -0.57 8.33 17.75
N THR A 261 -1.06 8.13 18.98
CA THR A 261 -1.20 9.24 19.94
C THR A 261 0.16 9.89 20.21
N GLU A 262 1.20 9.09 20.41
CA GLU A 262 2.56 9.58 20.65
C GLU A 262 3.14 10.31 19.40
N ILE A 263 2.85 9.83 18.20
CA ILE A 263 3.24 10.49 16.94
C ILE A 263 2.59 11.88 16.86
N PHE A 264 1.30 11.99 17.15
CA PHE A 264 0.59 13.26 17.14
C PHE A 264 1.08 14.20 18.24
N GLU A 265 1.35 13.71 19.45
CA GLU A 265 1.89 14.50 20.55
C GLU A 265 3.27 15.06 20.21
N ARG A 266 4.19 14.23 19.70
CA ARG A 266 5.52 14.68 19.25
C ARG A 266 5.42 15.69 18.11
N ALA A 267 4.48 15.50 17.18
CA ALA A 267 4.24 16.44 16.09
C ALA A 267 3.71 17.80 16.59
N LEU A 268 2.80 17.79 17.58
CA LEU A 268 2.29 19.00 18.24
C LEU A 268 3.41 19.73 18.98
N GLU A 269 4.24 19.02 19.75
CA GLU A 269 5.40 19.61 20.43
C GLU A 269 6.40 20.23 19.44
N SER A 270 6.67 19.54 18.34
CA SER A 270 7.55 20.04 17.28
C SER A 270 6.99 21.32 16.65
N ASN A 271 5.69 21.32 16.35
CA ASN A 271 5.00 22.49 15.81
C ASN A 271 5.02 23.68 16.77
N GLU A 272 4.85 23.44 18.07
CA GLU A 272 4.96 24.47 19.10
C GLU A 272 6.36 25.09 19.17
N ARG A 273 7.41 24.26 19.07
CA ARG A 273 8.79 24.77 18.99
C ARG A 273 9.01 25.63 17.74
N GLU A 274 8.43 25.25 16.60
CA GLU A 274 8.51 26.08 15.39
C GLU A 274 7.75 27.41 15.56
N LYS A 275 6.57 27.42 16.17
CA LYS A 275 5.86 28.67 16.51
C LYS A 275 6.72 29.60 17.35
N GLN A 276 7.33 29.08 18.41
CA GLN A 276 8.24 29.84 19.27
C GLN A 276 9.45 30.39 18.51
N LYS A 277 10.04 29.62 17.59
CA LYS A 277 11.12 30.11 16.72
C LYS A 277 10.67 31.25 15.82
N VAL A 278 9.49 31.14 15.20
CA VAL A 278 8.91 32.18 14.34
C VAL A 278 8.64 33.46 15.14
N GLU A 279 8.13 33.34 16.37
CA GLU A 279 7.94 34.48 17.27
C GLU A 279 9.26 35.15 17.68
N GLN A 280 10.27 34.35 18.04
CA GLN A 280 11.60 34.88 18.35
C GLN A 280 12.25 35.56 17.15
N GLN A 281 12.03 35.05 15.93
CA GLN A 281 12.49 35.71 14.70
C GLN A 281 11.76 37.02 14.47
N ALA A 282 10.46 37.09 14.74
CA ALA A 282 9.67 38.30 14.59
C ALA A 282 10.15 39.42 15.52
N GLN A 283 10.49 39.09 16.76
CA GLN A 283 11.05 40.03 17.74
C GLN A 283 12.43 40.57 17.34
N LYS A 284 13.15 39.86 16.46
CA LYS A 284 14.48 40.26 15.97
C LYS A 284 14.42 41.10 14.69
N ILE A 285 13.25 41.28 14.09
CA ILE A 285 13.11 42.17 12.93
C ILE A 285 13.30 43.60 13.42
N ASN A 286 14.38 44.22 12.96
CA ASN A 286 14.53 45.65 13.06
C ASN A 286 13.66 46.29 11.98
N SER A 287 12.74 47.18 12.36
CA SER A 287 11.91 47.94 11.41
C SER A 287 12.73 48.81 10.44
N GLU A 288 13.98 49.11 10.79
CA GLU A 288 14.92 49.85 9.94
C GLU A 288 15.69 48.94 8.96
N ASP A 289 15.51 47.61 9.01
CA ASP A 289 16.14 46.71 8.04
C ASP A 289 15.54 46.89 6.64
N TYR A 290 16.40 47.00 5.62
CA TYR A 290 16.00 47.14 4.22
C TYR A 290 15.02 46.05 3.75
N CYS A 291 15.14 44.84 4.29
CA CYS A 291 14.28 43.71 3.96
C CYS A 291 13.16 43.43 4.98
N ALA A 292 12.88 44.36 5.91
CA ALA A 292 11.93 44.16 7.00
C ALA A 292 10.54 43.71 6.52
N GLY A 293 9.98 44.35 5.48
CA GLY A 293 8.64 44.02 4.98
C GLY A 293 8.52 42.63 4.32
N ILE A 294 9.60 42.11 3.72
CA ILE A 294 9.60 40.73 3.19
C ILE A 294 9.77 39.74 4.34
N LYS A 295 10.63 40.04 5.31
CA LYS A 295 10.81 39.21 6.52
C LYS A 295 9.50 39.09 7.31
N GLU A 296 8.78 40.20 7.49
CA GLU A 296 7.50 40.21 8.20
C GLU A 296 6.44 39.37 7.49
N ARG A 297 6.30 39.49 6.16
CA ARG A 297 5.38 38.65 5.36
C ARG A 297 5.74 37.16 5.43
N ASN A 298 7.03 36.81 5.33
CA ASN A 298 7.47 35.42 5.45
C ASN A 298 7.14 34.85 6.84
N LEU A 299 7.43 35.60 7.91
CA LEU A 299 7.09 35.15 9.27
C LEU A 299 5.59 35.05 9.52
N GLN A 300 4.79 35.99 9.00
CA GLN A 300 3.34 35.89 9.07
C GLN A 300 2.85 34.61 8.38
N PHE A 301 3.35 34.33 7.18
CA PHE A 301 3.02 33.10 6.47
C PHE A 301 3.40 31.85 7.27
N LYS A 302 4.61 31.80 7.86
CA LYS A 302 5.03 30.69 8.72
C LYS A 302 4.14 30.51 9.96
N ARG A 303 3.61 31.59 10.54
CA ARG A 303 2.61 31.50 11.63
C ARG A 303 1.33 30.86 11.15
N GLU A 304 0.78 31.32 10.03
CA GLU A 304 -0.47 30.79 9.46
C GLU A 304 -0.33 29.30 9.12
N VAL A 305 0.79 28.87 8.54
CA VAL A 305 1.11 27.46 8.28
C VAL A 305 1.14 26.65 9.58
N ALA A 306 1.85 27.15 10.61
CA ALA A 306 1.96 26.46 11.89
C ALA A 306 0.60 26.36 12.62
N GLU A 307 -0.28 27.36 12.50
CA GLU A 307 -1.64 27.33 13.02
C GLU A 307 -2.53 26.31 12.29
N ARG A 308 -2.51 26.30 10.95
CA ARG A 308 -3.22 25.28 10.15
C ARG A 308 -2.77 23.87 10.54
N LYS A 309 -1.46 23.67 10.62
CA LYS A 309 -0.84 22.41 11.02
C LYS A 309 -1.26 21.98 12.42
N GLU A 310 -1.31 22.90 13.40
CA GLU A 310 -1.79 22.56 14.74
C GLU A 310 -3.24 22.07 14.74
N GLY A 311 -4.13 22.80 14.06
CA GLY A 311 -5.54 22.41 13.96
C GLY A 311 -5.72 21.01 13.39
N GLN A 312 -4.99 20.70 12.32
CA GLN A 312 -5.01 19.39 11.68
C GLN A 312 -4.42 18.28 12.58
N LEU A 313 -3.31 18.57 13.28
CA LEU A 313 -2.71 17.63 14.24
C LEU A 313 -3.66 17.30 15.40
N ARG A 314 -4.40 18.28 15.93
CA ARG A 314 -5.40 18.05 16.99
C ARG A 314 -6.57 17.20 16.52
N VAL A 315 -7.06 17.44 15.29
CA VAL A 315 -8.10 16.59 14.67
C VAL A 315 -7.58 15.16 14.48
N GLY A 316 -6.35 15.00 14.00
CA GLY A 316 -5.67 13.71 13.87
C GLY A 316 -5.52 12.97 15.20
N GLN A 317 -5.10 13.66 16.27
CA GLN A 317 -4.98 13.08 17.61
C GLN A 317 -6.32 12.55 18.15
N SER A 318 -7.39 13.37 18.05
CA SER A 318 -8.72 12.98 18.53
C SER A 318 -9.31 11.79 17.76
N SER A 319 -8.97 11.67 16.47
CA SER A 319 -9.42 10.59 15.61
C SER A 319 -8.61 9.31 15.79
N ALA A 320 -7.33 9.39 16.13
CA ALA A 320 -6.49 8.21 16.40
C ALA A 320 -7.05 7.36 17.55
N GLN A 321 -7.48 7.99 18.65
CA GLN A 321 -7.99 7.28 19.83
C GLN A 321 -9.35 6.63 19.62
N SER A 322 -10.23 7.26 18.83
CA SER A 322 -11.61 6.78 18.62
C SER A 322 -11.71 5.61 17.63
N ARG A 323 -10.61 5.22 16.98
CA ARG A 323 -10.63 4.32 15.81
C ARG A 323 -9.94 2.97 15.99
N LEU A 324 -9.45 2.68 17.20
CA LEU A 324 -8.98 1.33 17.52
C LEU A 324 -10.14 0.34 17.31
N GLY A 325 -9.94 -0.65 16.44
CA GLY A 325 -10.95 -1.65 16.07
C GLY A 325 -11.91 -1.25 14.95
N GLN A 326 -11.78 -0.06 14.34
CA GLN A 326 -12.61 0.36 13.21
C GLN A 326 -12.00 -0.07 11.86
N PRO A 327 -12.83 -0.33 10.81
CA PRO A 327 -12.33 -0.65 9.47
C PRO A 327 -11.47 0.47 8.85
N ASN A 328 -10.46 0.09 8.07
CA ASN A 328 -9.44 0.97 7.49
C ASN A 328 -10.01 2.05 6.57
N GLN A 329 -11.16 1.84 5.95
CA GLN A 329 -11.80 2.85 5.10
C GLN A 329 -12.14 4.12 5.87
N GLN A 330 -12.43 3.99 7.17
CA GLN A 330 -12.62 5.16 8.02
C GLN A 330 -11.26 5.79 8.39
N SER A 331 -10.22 5.00 8.70
CA SER A 331 -8.88 5.49 9.07
C SER A 331 -8.09 6.17 7.93
N ALA A 332 -8.30 5.75 6.68
CA ALA A 332 -7.57 6.24 5.51
C ALA A 332 -7.71 7.75 5.28
N ALA A 333 -8.92 8.31 5.42
CA ALA A 333 -9.14 9.75 5.24
C ALA A 333 -8.34 10.60 6.25
N THR A 334 -8.14 10.09 7.46
CA THR A 334 -7.38 10.79 8.51
C THR A 334 -5.88 10.71 8.24
N TYR A 335 -5.35 9.54 7.87
CA TYR A 335 -3.94 9.44 7.49
C TYR A 335 -3.63 10.21 6.21
N GLN A 336 -4.55 10.23 5.24
CA GLN A 336 -4.45 11.10 4.07
C GLN A 336 -4.40 12.56 4.51
N SER A 337 -5.33 13.00 5.36
CA SER A 337 -5.32 14.36 5.90
C SER A 337 -4.01 14.67 6.66
N PHE A 338 -3.47 13.72 7.41
CA PHE A 338 -2.21 13.86 8.13
C PHE A 338 -1.01 13.95 7.17
N SER A 339 -0.95 13.10 6.14
CA SER A 339 0.11 13.16 5.12
C SER A 339 0.06 14.46 4.33
N GLN A 340 -1.14 14.93 3.98
CA GLN A 340 -1.36 16.20 3.29
C GLN A 340 -0.98 17.39 4.20
N THR A 341 -1.25 17.27 5.50
CA THR A 341 -0.84 18.26 6.52
C THR A 341 0.68 18.33 6.65
N MET A 342 1.36 17.18 6.68
CA MET A 342 2.81 17.12 6.85
C MET A 342 3.56 17.51 5.58
N LEU A 343 2.95 17.35 4.41
CA LEU A 343 3.53 17.61 3.10
C LEU A 343 2.61 18.52 2.28
N ASN A 344 2.16 19.64 2.85
CA ASN A 344 1.36 20.59 2.09
C ASN A 344 2.24 21.27 1.04
N PHE A 345 2.16 20.79 -0.20
CA PHE A 345 3.00 21.26 -1.30
C PHE A 345 2.77 22.74 -1.60
N ASP A 346 1.55 23.25 -1.46
CA ASP A 346 1.28 24.69 -1.65
C ASP A 346 2.04 25.53 -0.63
N ASP A 347 2.05 25.08 0.63
CA ASP A 347 2.78 25.74 1.70
C ASP A 347 4.30 25.69 1.46
N MET A 348 4.82 24.55 1.01
CA MET A 348 6.25 24.38 0.69
C MET A 348 6.70 25.27 -0.49
N ILE A 349 5.91 25.32 -1.56
CA ILE A 349 6.22 26.17 -2.73
C ILE A 349 6.13 27.65 -2.33
N GLN A 350 5.12 28.03 -1.56
CA GLN A 350 4.96 29.41 -1.10
C GLN A 350 6.07 29.85 -0.14
N GLU A 351 6.52 28.97 0.78
CA GLU A 351 7.68 29.23 1.63
C GLU A 351 8.96 29.42 0.79
N SER A 352 9.16 28.57 -0.21
CA SER A 352 10.27 28.69 -1.17
C SER A 352 10.25 30.04 -1.92
N ILE A 353 9.08 30.50 -2.37
CA ILE A 353 8.92 31.81 -3.00
C ILE A 353 9.35 32.93 -2.05
N TYR A 354 8.92 32.92 -0.79
CA TYR A 354 9.29 33.94 0.19
C TYR A 354 10.79 33.93 0.52
N ASP A 355 11.40 32.75 0.59
CA ASP A 355 12.85 32.61 0.80
C ASP A 355 13.65 33.15 -0.40
N ILE A 356 13.17 32.94 -1.63
CA ILE A 356 13.78 33.53 -2.84
C ILE A 356 13.62 35.06 -2.84
N GLU A 357 12.43 35.59 -2.50
CA GLU A 357 12.21 37.04 -2.38
C GLU A 357 13.14 37.69 -1.35
N LEU A 358 13.37 37.01 -0.23
CA LEU A 358 14.30 37.49 0.80
C LEU A 358 15.74 37.53 0.27
N ARG A 359 16.18 36.49 -0.43
CA ARG A 359 17.51 36.44 -1.06
C ARG A 359 17.68 37.55 -2.11
N ILE A 360 16.66 37.83 -2.92
CA ILE A 360 16.66 38.93 -3.89
C ILE A 360 16.84 40.26 -3.16
N CYS A 361 16.02 40.53 -2.13
CA CYS A 361 16.11 41.76 -1.35
C CYS A 361 17.49 41.96 -0.70
N GLU A 362 18.11 40.89 -0.19
CA GLU A 362 19.46 40.97 0.36
C GLU A 362 20.51 41.34 -0.70
N GLN A 363 20.38 40.84 -1.93
CA GLN A 363 21.24 41.24 -3.05
C GLN A 363 21.00 42.70 -3.46
N GLU A 364 19.75 43.17 -3.49
CA GLU A 364 19.40 44.57 -3.76
C GLU A 364 19.93 45.52 -2.69
N ARG A 365 19.92 45.07 -1.42
CA ARG A 365 20.56 45.79 -0.31
C ARG A 365 22.07 45.93 -0.56
N MET A 366 22.74 44.88 -1.01
CA MET A 366 24.17 44.94 -1.35
C MET A 366 24.43 45.92 -2.49
N LEU A 367 23.59 45.96 -3.52
CA LEU A 367 23.70 46.97 -4.60
C LEU A 367 23.54 48.39 -4.07
N THR A 368 22.59 48.60 -3.16
CA THR A 368 22.23 49.92 -2.62
C THR A 368 23.29 50.47 -1.67
N PHE A 369 23.80 49.64 -0.74
CA PHE A 369 24.69 50.09 0.34
C PHE A 369 26.17 49.71 0.16
N GLN A 370 26.46 48.69 -0.65
CA GLN A 370 27.84 48.27 -0.98
C GLN A 370 28.23 48.60 -2.44
N GLY A 371 27.34 49.23 -3.20
CA GLY A 371 27.60 49.72 -4.56
C GLY A 371 28.73 50.76 -4.67
N ASN A 372 29.27 51.23 -3.54
CA ASN A 372 30.47 52.08 -3.46
C ASN A 372 31.81 51.31 -3.48
N VAL A 373 31.80 49.98 -3.62
CA VAL A 373 33.03 49.22 -3.89
C VAL A 373 33.28 49.27 -5.40
N ASN A 374 34.22 50.13 -5.81
CA ASN A 374 34.60 50.58 -7.18
C ASN A 374 34.90 49.51 -8.26
N SER A 375 34.15 48.41 -8.34
CA SER A 375 34.38 47.29 -9.25
C SER A 375 33.11 46.97 -10.07
N PRO A 376 33.07 47.37 -11.35
CA PRO A 376 31.97 47.07 -12.27
C PRO A 376 31.63 45.57 -12.35
N SER A 377 32.63 44.69 -12.19
CA SER A 377 32.45 43.24 -12.20
C SER A 377 31.67 42.73 -10.98
N THR A 378 31.78 43.39 -9.82
CA THR A 378 31.02 43.01 -8.61
C THR A 378 29.55 43.36 -8.75
N VAL A 379 29.23 44.55 -9.26
CA VAL A 379 27.86 44.99 -9.54
C VAL A 379 27.21 44.08 -10.58
N GLN A 380 27.93 43.74 -11.65
CA GLN A 380 27.42 42.85 -12.69
C GLN A 380 27.15 41.43 -12.16
N ARG A 381 28.02 40.91 -11.28
CA ARG A 381 27.81 39.60 -10.63
C ARG A 381 26.57 39.58 -9.74
N ILE A 382 26.33 40.64 -8.95
CA ILE A 382 25.14 40.74 -8.09
C ILE A 382 23.86 40.81 -8.95
N ARG A 383 23.87 41.59 -10.03
CA ARG A 383 22.73 41.65 -10.98
C ARG A 383 22.43 40.31 -11.63
N ALA A 384 23.45 39.60 -12.12
CA ALA A 384 23.28 38.26 -12.68
C ALA A 384 22.71 37.27 -11.64
N LYS A 385 23.09 37.42 -10.37
CA LYS A 385 22.53 36.61 -9.27
C LYS A 385 21.05 36.94 -9.02
N ILE A 386 20.66 38.21 -9.02
CA ILE A 386 19.25 38.63 -8.93
C ILE A 386 18.44 38.05 -10.09
N GLU A 387 18.94 38.16 -11.33
CA GLU A 387 18.26 37.60 -12.50
C GLU A 387 18.07 36.08 -12.40
N CYS A 388 19.06 35.35 -11.90
CA CYS A 388 18.95 33.90 -11.66
C CYS A 388 17.88 33.59 -10.60
N LEU A 389 17.85 34.35 -9.50
CA LEU A 389 16.85 34.18 -8.43
C LEU A 389 15.42 34.53 -8.92
N GLU A 390 15.25 35.54 -9.76
CA GLU A 390 13.96 35.87 -10.37
C GLU A 390 13.46 34.75 -11.31
N GLN A 391 14.37 34.13 -12.07
CA GLN A 391 14.03 32.94 -12.86
C GLN A 391 13.63 31.76 -11.97
N GLU A 392 14.35 31.53 -10.87
CA GLU A 392 14.03 30.49 -9.88
C GLU A 392 12.64 30.75 -9.28
N LYS A 393 12.34 32.00 -8.88
CA LYS A 393 11.03 32.44 -8.38
C LYS A 393 9.92 32.16 -9.37
N GLN A 394 10.11 32.51 -10.65
CA GLN A 394 9.11 32.24 -11.67
C GLN A 394 8.89 30.75 -11.91
N GLY A 395 9.96 29.94 -11.80
CA GLY A 395 9.84 28.49 -11.79
C GLY A 395 8.90 27.99 -10.68
N GLN A 396 9.04 28.52 -9.46
CA GLN A 396 8.19 28.17 -8.32
C GLN A 396 6.73 28.64 -8.51
N ILE A 397 6.52 29.86 -9.02
CA ILE A 397 5.17 30.38 -9.32
C ILE A 397 4.48 29.51 -10.37
N SER A 398 5.18 29.17 -11.46
CA SER A 398 4.63 28.27 -12.49
C SER A 398 4.32 26.89 -11.92
N MET A 399 5.16 26.35 -11.03
CA MET A 399 4.88 25.09 -10.34
C MET A 399 3.63 25.18 -9.46
N LYS A 400 3.45 26.29 -8.74
CA LYS A 400 2.26 26.56 -7.92
C LYS A 400 0.98 26.57 -8.76
N GLU A 401 1.02 27.28 -9.90
CA GLU A 401 -0.11 27.35 -10.82
C GLU A 401 -0.44 25.99 -11.45
N GLN A 402 0.59 25.25 -11.88
CA GLN A 402 0.42 23.90 -12.39
C GLN A 402 -0.19 22.97 -11.33
N PHE A 403 0.23 23.08 -10.07
CA PHE A 403 -0.36 22.32 -8.97
C PHE A 403 -1.84 22.66 -8.79
N ALA A 404 -2.19 23.94 -8.72
CA ALA A 404 -3.58 24.37 -8.56
C ALA A 404 -4.47 23.89 -9.72
N GLN A 405 -3.95 23.92 -10.96
CA GLN A 405 -4.66 23.38 -12.13
C GLN A 405 -4.83 21.86 -12.06
N MET A 406 -3.81 21.13 -11.62
CA MET A 406 -3.88 19.68 -11.44
C MET A 406 -4.84 19.28 -10.32
N ASP A 407 -4.84 19.99 -9.21
CA ASP A 407 -5.73 19.75 -8.07
C ASP A 407 -7.20 19.98 -8.48
N ALA A 408 -7.47 21.08 -9.19
CA ALA A 408 -8.80 21.37 -9.74
C ALA A 408 -9.26 20.30 -10.77
N ALA A 409 -8.35 19.84 -11.64
CA ALA A 409 -8.65 18.84 -12.66
C ALA A 409 -8.82 17.41 -12.12
N ASN A 410 -8.21 17.11 -10.96
CA ASN A 410 -8.23 15.79 -10.33
C ASN A 410 -8.92 15.81 -8.97
N SER A 411 -9.97 16.61 -8.82
CA SER A 411 -10.76 16.70 -7.56
C SER A 411 -11.26 15.34 -7.03
N ASN A 412 -11.37 14.33 -7.89
CA ASN A 412 -11.76 12.96 -7.54
C ASN A 412 -10.57 12.02 -7.21
N ASP A 413 -9.32 12.43 -7.46
CA ASP A 413 -8.10 11.71 -7.09
C ASP A 413 -7.04 12.70 -6.54
N PRO A 414 -7.14 13.07 -5.26
CA PRO A 414 -6.23 14.03 -4.64
C PRO A 414 -4.80 13.50 -4.48
N GLN A 415 -4.49 12.23 -4.82
CA GLN A 415 -3.12 11.70 -4.74
C GLN A 415 -2.31 11.84 -6.03
N LEU A 416 -2.99 11.92 -7.18
CA LEU A 416 -2.34 12.01 -8.49
C LEU A 416 -1.51 13.29 -8.67
N PRO A 417 -1.96 14.49 -8.23
CA PRO A 417 -1.16 15.71 -8.30
C PRO A 417 0.13 15.63 -7.47
N TYR A 418 0.04 15.05 -6.26
CA TYR A 418 1.16 14.93 -5.32
C TYR A 418 2.27 14.00 -5.84
N LYS A 419 1.91 12.82 -6.37
CA LYS A 419 2.88 11.87 -6.95
C LYS A 419 3.62 12.46 -8.17
N LYS A 420 2.91 13.18 -9.04
CA LYS A 420 3.51 13.84 -10.21
C LYS A 420 4.43 14.99 -9.81
N LEU A 421 4.12 15.73 -8.74
CA LEU A 421 4.96 16.82 -8.25
C LEU A 421 6.24 16.37 -7.55
N GLN A 422 6.21 15.25 -6.80
CA GLN A 422 7.45 14.66 -6.29
C GLN A 422 8.44 14.36 -7.42
N GLN A 423 7.93 13.86 -8.56
CA GLN A 423 8.74 13.63 -9.76
C GLN A 423 9.27 14.95 -10.36
N LEU A 424 8.45 16.00 -10.45
CA LEU A 424 8.86 17.30 -11.00
C LEU A 424 9.85 18.05 -10.10
N SER A 425 9.68 18.01 -8.78
CA SER A 425 10.55 18.68 -7.80
C SER A 425 11.98 18.10 -7.80
N SER A 426 12.14 16.82 -8.14
CA SER A 426 13.45 16.18 -8.28
C SER A 426 14.27 16.71 -9.46
N LEU A 427 13.62 17.34 -10.44
CA LEU A 427 14.23 17.81 -11.69
C LEU A 427 14.65 19.29 -11.65
N GLN A 428 14.19 20.08 -10.67
CA GLN A 428 14.34 21.55 -10.66
C GLN A 428 15.36 22.11 -9.65
N ARG A 429 16.34 21.33 -9.19
CA ARG A 429 17.47 21.91 -8.43
C ARG A 429 18.45 22.64 -9.34
N SER A 430 18.07 23.81 -9.86
CA SER A 430 19.08 24.78 -10.31
C SER A 430 19.66 25.46 -9.08
N ARG A 431 20.96 25.28 -8.83
CA ARG A 431 21.65 26.02 -7.77
C ARG A 431 22.23 27.28 -8.39
N CYS A 432 21.50 28.39 -8.28
CA CYS A 432 22.05 29.74 -8.41
C CYS A 432 23.03 29.98 -7.25
N ASN A 433 24.28 29.49 -7.39
CA ASN A 433 25.36 29.72 -6.42
C ASN A 433 26.15 30.98 -6.76
#